data_AF-A0A2H1JCJ7-F1
#
_entry.id   AF-A0A2H1JCJ7-F1
#
_cell.length_a   1.000
_cell.length_b   1.000
_cell.length_c   1.000
_cell.angle_alpha   90.00
_cell.angle_beta   90.00
_cell.angle_gamma   90.00
#
_symmetry.space_group_name_H-M   'P 1'
#
loop_
_entity.id
_entity.type
_entity.pdbx_description
1 polymer ?
#
loop_
_entity_poly.entity_id
_entity_poly.type
_entity_poly.pdbx_seq_one_letter_code
_entity_poly.pdbx_strand_id
1 'polypeptide(L)'
;MTLLTYAVTVKVTPEKYYWDFGDDTGGTTSKTGAKPRPGDEPQIGHDYQKTGTKTVGMTATFSGEFSVDGGPWLPIDGFAHVASNDISIDVYRFHRYLVDEDCYMNPRGPDCN
;
A
#
# COMPACT_ATOMS: atom_id res chain seq x y z
N MET A 1 20.84 39.95 -5.16
CA MET A 1 19.47 39.99 -4.63
C MET A 1 19.50 39.28 -3.29
N THR A 2 19.43 40.01 -2.18
CA THR A 2 19.39 39.48 -0.79
C THR A 2 18.01 39.85 -0.22
N LEU A 3 17.32 39.10 0.64
CA LEU A 3 17.76 38.34 1.81
C LEU A 3 16.60 37.42 2.27
N LEU A 4 16.90 36.19 2.69
CA LEU A 4 16.36 35.60 3.93
C LEU A 4 17.39 34.54 4.36
N THR A 5 18.31 34.92 5.27
CA THR A 5 19.31 34.03 5.88
C THR A 5 18.70 33.15 6.98
N TYR A 6 17.38 32.99 6.96
CA TYR A 6 16.65 32.34 8.03
C TYR A 6 16.69 30.83 7.84
N ALA A 7 17.14 30.12 8.86
CA ALA A 7 17.10 28.67 8.90
C ALA A 7 15.66 28.24 9.20
N VAL A 8 15.05 27.51 8.27
CA VAL A 8 13.71 26.92 8.47
C VAL A 8 13.86 25.43 8.68
N THR A 9 13.30 24.92 9.78
CA THR A 9 13.19 23.47 10.00
C THR A 9 11.73 23.07 9.91
N VAL A 10 11.46 21.92 9.29
CA VAL A 10 10.12 21.36 9.13
C VAL A 10 10.06 19.98 9.79
N LYS A 11 8.96 19.71 10.49
CA LYS A 11 8.58 18.38 10.96
C LYS A 11 7.26 18.00 10.32
N VAL A 12 7.16 16.74 9.92
CA VAL A 12 5.93 16.19 9.33
C VAL A 12 5.47 14.98 10.11
N THR A 13 4.16 14.84 10.24
CA THR A 13 3.51 13.72 10.91
C THR A 13 2.57 13.04 9.92
N PRO A 14 2.70 11.73 9.67
CA PRO A 14 1.77 11.05 8.79
C PRO A 14 0.42 10.86 9.47
N GLU A 15 -0.65 11.20 8.76
CA GLU A 15 -2.03 11.16 9.25
C GLU A 15 -2.82 10.00 8.64
N LYS A 16 -2.67 9.81 7.32
CA LYS A 16 -3.49 8.88 6.53
C LYS A 16 -2.71 8.30 5.37
N TYR A 17 -3.06 7.09 4.97
CA TYR A 17 -2.49 6.38 3.83
C TYR A 17 -3.62 5.90 2.93
N TYR A 18 -3.72 6.49 1.74
CA TYR A 18 -4.65 6.06 0.70
C TYR A 18 -3.99 5.00 -0.16
N TRP A 19 -4.65 3.85 -0.31
CA TRP A 19 -4.18 2.70 -1.08
C TRP A 19 -4.99 2.58 -2.37
N ASP A 20 -4.29 2.33 -3.47
CA ASP A 20 -4.83 1.85 -4.73
C ASP A 20 -4.30 0.42 -4.95
N PHE A 21 -5.19 -0.56 -5.05
CA PHE A 21 -4.82 -1.97 -5.20
C PHE A 21 -4.71 -2.42 -6.67
N GLY A 22 -4.93 -1.53 -7.64
CA GLY A 22 -4.76 -1.85 -9.06
C GLY A 22 -5.87 -2.73 -9.64
N ASP A 23 -7.03 -2.79 -8.98
CA ASP A 23 -8.25 -3.46 -9.45
C ASP A 23 -9.50 -2.54 -9.36
N ASP A 24 -9.28 -1.23 -9.50
CA ASP A 24 -10.28 -0.16 -9.36
C ASP A 24 -10.86 -0.04 -7.94
N THR A 25 -10.20 -0.67 -6.96
CA THR A 25 -10.56 -0.58 -5.55
C THR A 25 -9.41 -0.03 -4.73
N GLY A 26 -9.75 0.50 -3.57
CA GLY A 26 -8.80 1.19 -2.70
C GLY A 26 -9.43 1.56 -1.37
N GLY A 27 -8.63 2.10 -0.47
CA GLY A 27 -9.08 2.44 0.87
C GLY A 27 -8.09 3.31 1.62
N THR A 28 -8.59 3.99 2.66
CA THR A 28 -7.74 4.79 3.55
C THR A 28 -7.50 4.06 4.86
N THR A 29 -6.25 4.05 5.30
CA THR A 29 -5.84 3.54 6.62
C THR A 29 -5.16 4.64 7.43
N SER A 30 -5.15 4.49 8.75
CA SER A 30 -4.40 5.38 9.68
C SER A 30 -3.16 4.72 10.26
N LYS A 31 -2.93 3.43 9.97
CA LYS A 31 -1.76 2.68 10.44
C LYS A 31 -0.65 2.75 9.40
N THR A 32 0.59 2.92 9.85
CA THR A 32 1.79 2.80 9.00
C THR A 32 1.98 1.39 8.43
N GLY A 33 1.27 0.40 8.98
CA GLY A 33 1.44 -1.01 8.67
C GLY A 33 2.61 -1.64 9.43
N ALA A 34 2.55 -2.96 9.56
CA ALA A 34 3.63 -3.81 10.06
C ALA A 34 3.47 -5.20 9.45
N LYS A 35 4.59 -5.93 9.32
CA LYS A 35 4.54 -7.32 8.86
C LYS A 35 3.70 -8.16 9.84
N PRO A 36 2.63 -8.83 9.38
CA PRO A 36 1.84 -9.71 10.26
C PRO A 36 2.66 -10.92 10.69
N ARG A 37 2.30 -11.50 11.84
CA ARG A 37 2.84 -12.81 12.23
C ARG A 37 2.21 -13.89 11.35
N PRO A 38 2.86 -15.06 11.19
CA PRO A 38 2.27 -16.17 10.45
C PRO A 38 0.89 -16.54 11.01
N GLY A 39 -0.14 -16.47 10.17
CA GLY A 39 -1.53 -16.79 10.52
C GLY A 39 -2.39 -15.63 11.02
N ASP A 40 -1.80 -14.46 11.31
CA ASP A 40 -2.56 -13.27 11.71
C ASP A 40 -3.11 -12.54 10.48
N GLU A 41 -4.25 -11.89 10.65
CA GLU A 41 -4.76 -10.95 9.65
C GLU A 41 -3.81 -9.74 9.51
N PRO A 42 -3.54 -9.29 8.27
CA PRO A 42 -2.71 -8.13 8.06
C PRO A 42 -3.42 -6.84 8.49
N GLN A 43 -2.66 -5.88 9.02
CA GLN A 43 -3.21 -4.56 9.34
C GLN A 43 -3.67 -3.79 8.10
N ILE A 44 -3.08 -4.12 6.95
CA ILE A 44 -3.38 -3.57 5.64
C ILE A 44 -3.44 -4.77 4.69
N GLY A 45 -4.62 -5.09 4.20
CA GLY A 45 -4.88 -6.23 3.33
C GLY A 45 -5.96 -5.91 2.32
N HIS A 46 -6.03 -6.72 1.27
CA HIS A 46 -7.02 -6.59 0.20
C HIS A 46 -7.31 -7.96 -0.44
N ASP A 47 -8.58 -8.21 -0.72
CA ASP A 47 -9.06 -9.47 -1.30
C ASP A 47 -9.39 -9.30 -2.79
N TYR A 48 -8.49 -9.77 -3.65
CA TYR A 48 -8.66 -9.70 -5.10
C TYR A 48 -9.69 -10.70 -5.62
N GLN A 49 -10.65 -10.20 -6.41
CA GLN A 49 -11.69 -11.05 -7.04
C GLN A 49 -11.26 -11.64 -8.39
N LYS A 50 -10.26 -11.04 -9.05
CA LYS A 50 -9.76 -11.44 -10.37
C LYS A 50 -8.26 -11.70 -10.30
N THR A 51 -7.82 -12.76 -10.98
CA THR A 51 -6.41 -13.11 -11.15
C THR A 51 -5.70 -12.16 -12.11
N GLY A 52 -4.38 -12.25 -12.16
CA GLY A 52 -3.51 -11.49 -13.06
C GLY A 52 -2.62 -10.49 -12.31
N THR A 53 -1.79 -9.79 -13.07
CA THR A 53 -0.88 -8.78 -12.54
C THR A 53 -1.66 -7.55 -12.04
N LYS A 54 -1.25 -7.05 -10.87
CA LYS A 54 -1.79 -5.85 -10.21
C LYS A 54 -0.65 -4.92 -9.84
N THR A 55 -0.87 -3.62 -10.00
CA THR A 55 0.06 -2.57 -9.56
C THR A 55 -0.55 -1.89 -8.35
N VAL A 56 0.09 -2.03 -7.20
CA VAL A 56 -0.36 -1.45 -5.93
C VAL A 56 0.45 -0.20 -5.64
N GLY A 57 -0.24 0.88 -5.30
CA GLY A 57 0.35 2.16 -4.93
C GLY A 57 -0.27 2.72 -3.65
N MET A 58 0.42 3.67 -3.03
CA MET A 58 -0.06 4.34 -1.82
C MET A 58 0.29 5.84 -1.85
N THR A 59 -0.61 6.67 -1.34
CA THR A 59 -0.35 8.10 -1.10
C THR A 59 -0.50 8.41 0.39
N ALA A 60 0.60 8.84 1.02
CA ALA A 60 0.63 9.27 2.40
C ALA A 60 0.28 10.75 2.52
N THR A 61 -0.59 11.07 3.47
CA THR A 61 -0.99 12.44 3.82
C THR A 61 -0.31 12.84 5.12
N PHE A 62 0.41 13.96 5.10
CA PHE A 62 1.16 14.49 6.23
C PHE A 62 0.63 15.84 6.68
N SER A 63 0.42 15.99 7.99
CA SER A 63 0.41 17.29 8.65
C SER A 63 1.85 17.75 8.90
N GLY A 64 2.06 19.03 9.16
CA GLY A 64 3.39 19.53 9.45
C GLY A 64 3.42 20.79 10.30
N GLU A 65 4.58 21.01 10.89
CA GLU A 65 4.92 22.21 11.64
C GLU A 65 6.26 22.75 11.14
N PHE A 66 6.45 24.06 11.22
CA PHE A 66 7.71 24.71 10.88
C PHE A 66 8.22 25.60 12.02
N SER A 67 9.54 25.78 12.07
CA SER A 67 10.23 26.68 12.99
C SER A 67 11.26 27.50 12.21
N VAL A 68 11.35 28.80 12.51
CA VAL A 68 12.26 29.76 11.88
C VAL A 68 13.29 30.21 12.90
N ASP A 69 14.57 30.09 12.56
CA ASP A 69 15.72 30.47 13.41
C ASP A 69 15.66 29.90 14.84
N GLY A 70 15.12 28.68 14.98
CA GLY A 70 14.98 28.02 16.28
C GLY A 70 13.84 28.57 17.15
N GLY A 71 12.94 29.38 16.58
CA GLY A 71 11.72 29.88 17.23
C GLY A 71 10.67 28.79 17.50
N PRO A 72 9.48 29.17 18.00
CA PRO A 72 8.41 28.21 18.28
C PRO A 72 7.97 27.45 17.03
N TRP A 73 7.46 26.24 17.22
CA TRP A 73 6.81 25.47 16.16
C TRP A 73 5.43 26.04 15.88
N LEU A 74 5.15 26.28 14.60
CA LEU A 74 3.87 26.75 14.10
C LEU A 74 3.27 25.72 13.14
N PRO A 75 1.96 25.45 13.20
CA PRO A 75 1.31 24.53 12.27
C PRO A 75 1.37 25.08 10.85
N ILE A 76 1.55 24.17 9.90
CA ILE A 76 1.37 24.45 8.47
C ILE A 76 -0.12 24.24 8.16
N ASP A 77 -0.77 25.25 7.60
CA ASP A 77 -2.14 25.11 7.13
C ASP A 77 -2.17 24.24 5.86
N GLY A 78 -2.88 23.12 5.92
CA GLY A 78 -2.99 22.14 4.86
C GLY A 78 -2.18 20.85 5.08
N PHE A 79 -2.10 20.06 4.02
CA PHE A 79 -1.46 18.74 4.03
C PHE A 79 -0.47 18.60 2.88
N ALA A 80 0.59 17.83 3.11
CA ALA A 80 1.43 17.31 2.04
C ALA A 80 0.99 15.91 1.65
N HIS A 81 0.91 15.63 0.35
CA HIS A 81 0.59 14.31 -0.17
C HIS A 81 1.81 13.74 -0.90
N VAL A 82 2.29 12.58 -0.47
CA VAL A 82 3.49 11.94 -1.00
C VAL A 82 3.13 10.54 -1.48
N ALA A 83 3.26 10.31 -2.79
CA ALA A 83 3.11 8.99 -3.36
C ALA A 83 4.31 8.10 -2.99
N SER A 84 4.04 6.83 -2.69
CA SER A 84 5.07 5.80 -2.61
C SER A 84 5.53 5.40 -4.01
N ASN A 85 6.57 4.57 -4.07
CA ASN A 85 6.77 3.74 -5.25
C ASN A 85 5.61 2.74 -5.40
N ASP A 86 5.34 2.36 -6.64
CA ASP A 86 4.43 1.27 -6.94
C ASP A 86 5.12 -0.08 -6.76
N ILE A 87 4.33 -1.11 -6.49
CA ILE A 87 4.76 -2.51 -6.49
C ILE A 87 3.87 -3.31 -7.44
N SER A 88 4.47 -4.20 -8.23
CA SER A 88 3.73 -5.15 -9.06
C SER A 88 3.64 -6.50 -8.35
N ILE A 89 2.44 -7.08 -8.32
CA ILE A 89 2.17 -8.40 -7.76
C ILE A 89 1.36 -9.24 -8.75
N ASP A 90 1.47 -10.56 -8.66
CA ASP A 90 0.65 -11.49 -9.44
C ASP A 90 -0.36 -12.21 -8.53
N VAL A 91 -1.65 -12.07 -8.87
CA VAL A 91 -2.74 -12.72 -8.16
C VAL A 91 -3.11 -14.02 -8.87
N TYR A 92 -2.97 -15.14 -8.16
CA TYR A 92 -3.34 -16.47 -8.65
C TYR A 92 -4.57 -17.01 -7.95
N ARG A 93 -5.28 -17.91 -8.64
CA ARG A 93 -6.36 -18.73 -8.08
C ARG A 93 -6.01 -20.19 -8.30
N PHE A 94 -6.08 -20.98 -7.23
CA PHE A 94 -5.91 -22.43 -7.29
C PHE A 94 -7.27 -23.09 -7.13
N HIS A 95 -7.56 -24.07 -8.01
CA HIS A 95 -8.69 -24.96 -7.85
C HIS A 95 -8.18 -26.30 -7.30
N ARG A 96 -8.90 -26.87 -6.35
CA ARG A 96 -8.60 -28.19 -5.81
C ARG A 96 -9.71 -29.16 -6.22
N TYR A 97 -9.32 -30.19 -6.95
CA TYR A 97 -10.21 -31.28 -7.34
C TYR A 97 -9.83 -32.55 -6.60
N LEU A 98 -10.84 -33.35 -6.22
CA LEU A 98 -10.63 -34.74 -5.85
C LEU A 98 -10.59 -35.53 -7.15
N VAL A 99 -9.47 -36.22 -7.37
CA VAL A 99 -9.27 -37.09 -8.54
C VAL A 99 -8.93 -38.49 -8.05
N ASP A 100 -9.42 -39.49 -8.77
CA ASP A 100 -9.11 -40.91 -8.51
C ASP A 100 -7.85 -41.36 -9.28
N GLU A 101 -7.50 -40.62 -10.34
CA GLU A 101 -6.40 -40.92 -11.27
C GLU A 101 -5.64 -39.63 -11.66
N ASP A 102 -4.36 -39.75 -12.02
CA ASP A 102 -3.56 -38.64 -12.54
C ASP A 102 -3.86 -38.33 -14.03
N CYS A 103 -3.31 -37.22 -14.54
CA CYS A 103 -3.54 -36.77 -15.92
C CYS A 103 -2.96 -37.68 -17.00
N TYR A 104 -2.01 -38.58 -16.69
CA TYR A 104 -1.50 -39.57 -17.64
C TYR A 104 -2.52 -40.70 -17.81
N MET A 105 -3.15 -41.13 -16.72
CA MET A 105 -4.14 -42.21 -16.71
C MET A 105 -5.52 -41.73 -17.18
N ASN A 106 -5.91 -40.50 -16.78
CA ASN A 106 -7.15 -39.87 -17.21
C ASN A 106 -6.91 -38.44 -17.76
N PRO A 107 -6.55 -38.31 -19.05
CA PRO A 107 -6.35 -37.01 -19.70
C PRO A 107 -7.62 -36.14 -19.79
N ARG A 108 -8.81 -36.70 -19.49
CA ARG A 108 -10.08 -35.95 -19.41
C ARG A 108 -10.40 -35.49 -17.99
N GLY A 109 -9.50 -35.70 -17.04
CA GLY A 109 -9.62 -35.25 -15.66
C GLY A 109 -9.61 -33.71 -15.54
N PRO A 110 -10.09 -33.16 -14.41
CA PRO A 110 -10.07 -31.71 -14.18
C PRO A 110 -8.66 -31.12 -14.29
N ASP A 111 -8.52 -30.05 -15.06
CA ASP A 111 -7.28 -29.25 -15.21
C ASP A 111 -6.07 -29.98 -15.85
N CYS A 112 -6.29 -31.10 -16.56
CA CYS A 112 -5.26 -31.91 -17.23
C CYS A 112 -4.85 -31.42 -18.65
N ASN A 113 -5.02 -30.13 -18.95
CA ASN A 113 -4.77 -29.55 -20.28
C ASN A 113 -3.30 -29.56 -20.70
#